data_AF-A0A653RSD4-F1
#
_entry.id   AF-A0A653RSD4-F1
#
_cell.length_a   1.000
_cell.length_b   1.000
_cell.length_c   1.000
_cell.angle_alpha   90.00
_cell.angle_beta   90.00
_cell.angle_gamma   90.00
#
_symmetry.space_group_name_H-M   'P 1'
#
loop_
_entity.id
_entity.type
_entity.pdbx_description
1 polymer ?
#
loop_
_entity_poly.entity_id
_entity_poly.type
_entity_poly.pdbx_seq_one_letter_code
_entity_poly.pdbx_strand_id
1 'polypeptide(L)'
;MNSLDLASFASIPSAQHDFDQADLTFSATEWDTYRPEQGKLISYKEQHLMVYPLKELSRAFSVAGIPRSQQQLIKWETDGVLPPTPFTFGRKRFYTENQIRTIVDIALECGLRPRTHVKKTNFSELAHHELTYILKLELHA
;
A
#
# COMPACT_ATOMS: atom_id res chain seq x y z
N MET A 1 32.00 23.90 64.74
CA MET A 1 31.88 23.61 63.30
C MET A 1 31.04 22.36 63.16
N ASN A 2 29.79 22.50 62.72
CA ASN A 2 29.06 21.59 61.83
C ASN A 2 27.69 22.22 61.56
N SER A 3 27.42 22.36 60.27
CA SER A 3 26.47 23.28 59.65
C SER A 3 25.02 22.88 59.90
N LEU A 4 24.18 23.87 60.18
CA LEU A 4 22.72 23.79 60.05
C LEU A 4 22.39 23.72 58.56
N ASP A 5 21.69 22.66 58.13
CA ASP A 5 21.17 22.57 56.77
C ASP A 5 19.69 22.97 56.76
N LEU A 6 19.41 23.97 55.92
CA LEU A 6 18.16 24.71 55.84
C LEU A 6 17.16 23.93 54.99
N ALA A 7 16.01 23.58 55.57
CA ALA A 7 14.86 23.06 54.83
C ALA A 7 14.38 24.11 53.82
N SER A 8 14.55 23.82 52.53
CA SER A 8 13.97 24.61 51.44
C SER A 8 12.80 23.83 50.83
N PHE A 9 11.59 24.17 51.27
CA PHE A 9 10.35 23.76 50.64
C PHE A 9 10.19 24.50 49.31
N ALA A 10 10.54 23.85 48.20
CA ALA A 10 10.13 24.31 46.88
C ALA A 10 8.76 23.71 46.56
N SER A 11 7.71 24.52 46.68
CA SER A 11 6.36 24.22 46.18
C SER A 11 6.39 24.17 44.65
N ILE A 12 6.24 22.99 44.06
CA ILE A 12 6.05 22.85 42.61
C ILE A 12 4.56 23.00 42.32
N PRO A 13 4.15 23.97 41.47
CA PRO A 13 2.75 24.21 41.15
C PRO A 13 2.19 23.07 40.28
N SER A 14 1.08 22.49 40.72
CA SER A 14 0.23 21.60 39.94
C SER A 14 -0.51 22.40 38.87
N ALA A 15 -0.20 22.13 37.61
CA ALA A 15 -1.09 22.38 36.48
C ALA A 15 -0.80 21.32 35.41
N GLN A 16 -1.33 20.12 35.61
CA GLN A 16 -1.47 19.14 34.53
C GLN A 16 -2.59 19.62 33.61
N HIS A 17 -2.22 20.41 32.62
CA HIS A 17 -3.08 20.75 31.50
C HIS A 17 -2.25 20.90 30.23
N ASP A 18 -1.82 19.75 29.72
CA ASP A 18 -1.58 19.56 28.30
C ASP A 18 -2.37 18.32 27.89
N PHE A 19 -3.68 18.53 27.72
CA PHE A 19 -4.39 17.76 26.71
C PHE A 19 -3.80 18.24 25.38
N ASP A 20 -2.70 17.61 24.96
CA ASP A 20 -2.25 17.70 23.58
C ASP A 20 -3.42 17.19 22.75
N GLN A 21 -4.11 18.17 22.20
CA GLN A 21 -5.07 18.08 21.13
C GLN A 21 -4.30 17.48 19.96
N ALA A 22 -4.19 16.14 19.96
CA ALA A 22 -3.63 15.39 18.86
C ALA A 22 -4.58 15.62 17.68
N ASP A 23 -4.14 16.57 16.88
CA ASP A 23 -4.53 16.92 15.54
C ASP A 23 -5.38 15.83 14.89
N LEU A 24 -6.70 16.08 14.77
CA LEU A 24 -7.61 15.30 13.94
C LEU A 24 -7.39 15.61 12.45
N THR A 25 -6.18 16.03 12.06
CA THR A 25 -5.75 15.96 10.66
C THR A 25 -5.65 14.49 10.30
N PHE A 26 -6.68 14.01 9.61
CA PHE A 26 -6.63 12.84 8.76
C PHE A 26 -5.42 13.00 7.83
N SER A 27 -4.26 12.53 8.25
CA SER A 27 -3.05 12.60 7.46
C SER A 27 -3.26 11.65 6.29
N ALA A 28 -3.58 12.18 5.13
CA ALA A 28 -3.52 11.43 3.88
C ALA A 28 -2.16 10.74 3.86
N THR A 29 -2.17 9.41 3.89
CA THR A 29 -0.95 8.62 3.80
C THR A 29 -0.32 8.89 2.44
N GLU A 30 1.01 8.79 2.31
CA GLU A 30 1.69 8.97 1.01
C GLU A 30 1.05 8.08 -0.09
N TRP A 31 0.47 6.95 0.32
CA TRP A 31 -0.32 6.04 -0.51
C TRP A 31 -1.55 6.69 -1.17
N ASP A 32 -2.29 7.52 -0.47
CA ASP A 32 -3.52 8.13 -1.00
C ASP A 32 -3.21 8.98 -2.24
N THR A 33 -2.07 9.66 -2.20
CA THR A 33 -1.55 10.50 -3.29
C THR A 33 -0.71 9.75 -4.33
N TYR A 34 -0.44 8.45 -4.14
CA TYR A 34 0.42 7.67 -5.04
C TYR A 34 -0.11 7.69 -6.48
N ARG A 35 0.80 7.96 -7.42
CA ARG A 35 0.59 7.83 -8.86
C ARG A 35 1.79 7.14 -9.50
N PRO A 36 1.59 6.12 -10.35
CA PRO A 36 2.70 5.47 -11.04
C PRO A 36 3.27 6.35 -12.16
N GLU A 37 4.58 6.40 -12.29
CA GLU A 37 5.25 7.38 -13.18
C GLU A 37 5.65 6.79 -14.54
N GLN A 38 6.10 5.53 -14.57
CA GLN A 38 6.77 4.96 -15.74
C GLN A 38 5.83 4.19 -16.66
N GLY A 39 4.75 4.87 -17.07
CA GLY A 39 3.68 4.31 -17.91
C GLY A 39 4.06 4.14 -19.39
N LYS A 40 3.39 3.22 -20.04
CA LYS A 40 3.43 3.01 -21.49
C LYS A 40 2.00 2.84 -22.01
N LEU A 41 1.65 3.59 -23.05
CA LEU A 41 0.40 3.37 -23.77
C LEU A 41 0.49 2.10 -24.61
N ILE A 42 -0.49 1.21 -24.46
CA ILE A 42 -0.65 -0.01 -25.26
C ILE A 42 -1.98 0.01 -25.99
N SER A 43 -2.04 -0.65 -27.15
CA SER A 43 -3.31 -1.00 -27.76
C SER A 43 -3.63 -2.45 -27.40
N TYR A 44 -4.81 -2.68 -26.83
CA TYR A 44 -5.30 -3.99 -26.44
C TYR A 44 -6.79 -4.09 -26.74
N LYS A 45 -7.19 -5.04 -27.59
CA LYS A 45 -8.59 -5.22 -28.03
C LYS A 45 -9.28 -3.89 -28.43
N GLU A 46 -8.63 -3.14 -29.32
CA GLU A 46 -9.13 -1.86 -29.87
C GLU A 46 -9.17 -0.69 -28.86
N GLN A 47 -8.77 -0.90 -27.61
CA GLN A 47 -8.62 0.17 -26.63
C GLN A 47 -7.18 0.59 -26.43
N HIS A 48 -7.00 1.84 -26.00
CA HIS A 48 -5.71 2.39 -25.61
C HIS A 48 -5.63 2.49 -24.08
N LEU A 49 -4.80 1.65 -23.48
CA LEU A 49 -4.63 1.58 -22.03
C LEU A 49 -3.25 2.07 -21.63
N MET A 50 -3.18 2.91 -20.59
CA MET A 50 -1.92 3.25 -19.95
C MET A 50 -1.57 2.14 -18.97
N VAL A 51 -0.45 1.45 -19.21
CA VAL A 51 0.01 0.36 -18.35
C VAL A 51 1.40 0.62 -17.82
N TYR A 52 1.65 0.10 -16.63
CA TYR A 52 2.82 0.37 -15.82
C TYR A 52 3.54 -0.95 -15.52
N PRO A 53 4.88 -0.97 -15.60
CA PRO A 53 5.64 -2.18 -15.37
C PRO A 53 5.51 -2.64 -13.91
N LEU A 54 5.72 -3.94 -13.66
CA LEU A 54 5.71 -4.56 -12.33
C LEU A 54 6.50 -3.80 -11.24
N LYS A 55 7.57 -3.07 -11.61
CA LYS A 55 8.32 -2.22 -10.67
C LYS A 55 7.45 -1.13 -10.01
N GLU A 56 6.44 -0.60 -10.71
CA GLU A 56 5.51 0.37 -10.15
C GLU A 56 4.60 -0.29 -9.10
N LEU A 57 4.12 -1.51 -9.34
CA LEU A 57 3.41 -2.27 -8.30
C LEU A 57 4.29 -2.49 -7.06
N SER A 58 5.56 -2.85 -7.25
CA SER A 58 6.52 -3.01 -6.14
C SER A 58 6.76 -1.68 -5.38
N ARG A 59 6.82 -0.55 -6.10
CA ARG A 59 6.93 0.80 -5.52
C ARG A 59 5.66 1.15 -4.72
N ALA A 60 4.48 0.88 -5.28
CA ALA A 60 3.18 1.10 -4.63
C ALA A 60 3.11 0.40 -3.26
N PHE A 61 3.47 -0.89 -3.19
CA PHE A 61 3.57 -1.63 -1.93
C PHE A 61 4.56 -0.99 -0.93
N SER A 62 5.65 -0.41 -1.42
CA SER A 62 6.64 0.25 -0.57
C SER A 62 6.10 1.56 0.02
N VAL A 63 5.43 2.37 -0.80
CA VAL A 63 4.78 3.62 -0.38
C VAL A 63 3.64 3.35 0.60
N ALA A 64 2.89 2.26 0.41
CA ALA A 64 1.85 1.81 1.33
C ALA A 64 2.37 1.20 2.66
N GLY A 65 3.70 1.19 2.89
CA GLY A 65 4.29 0.68 4.12
C GLY A 65 4.29 -0.86 4.25
N ILE A 66 3.99 -1.58 3.16
CA ILE A 66 3.93 -3.05 3.12
C ILE A 66 4.82 -3.61 1.99
N PRO A 67 6.13 -3.31 2.00
CA PRO A 67 7.00 -3.52 0.85
C PRO A 67 6.99 -4.97 0.34
N ARG A 68 6.85 -5.10 -0.99
CA ARG A 68 6.94 -6.37 -1.73
C ARG A 68 7.89 -6.21 -2.89
N SER A 69 8.85 -7.12 -2.99
CA SER A 69 9.79 -7.14 -4.12
C SER A 69 9.09 -7.65 -5.39
N GLN A 70 9.61 -7.26 -6.56
CA GLN A 70 9.12 -7.77 -7.85
C GLN A 70 9.13 -9.31 -7.90
N GLN A 71 10.12 -9.96 -7.31
CA GLN A 71 10.19 -11.43 -7.25
C GLN A 71 9.06 -12.04 -6.41
N GLN A 72 8.70 -11.42 -5.28
CA GLN A 72 7.58 -11.86 -4.46
C GLN A 72 6.25 -11.72 -5.20
N LEU A 73 6.07 -10.60 -5.93
CA LEU A 73 4.86 -10.35 -6.71
C LEU A 73 4.74 -11.30 -7.91
N ILE A 74 5.84 -11.59 -8.61
CA ILE A 74 5.87 -12.64 -9.64
C ILE A 74 5.49 -13.98 -9.02
N LYS A 75 6.03 -14.30 -7.84
CA LYS A 75 5.70 -15.54 -7.14
C LYS A 75 4.22 -15.60 -6.75
N TRP A 76 3.61 -14.49 -6.37
CA TRP A 76 2.18 -14.44 -6.10
C TRP A 76 1.35 -14.77 -7.33
N GLU A 77 1.73 -14.30 -8.51
CA GLU A 77 1.05 -14.72 -9.74
C GLU A 77 1.26 -16.21 -10.04
N THR A 78 2.49 -16.71 -9.92
CA THR A 78 2.79 -18.12 -10.23
C THR A 78 2.14 -19.09 -9.26
N ASP A 79 2.03 -18.70 -7.99
CA ASP A 79 1.40 -19.49 -6.94
C ASP A 79 -0.14 -19.31 -6.92
N GLY A 80 -0.70 -18.51 -7.84
CA GLY A 80 -2.14 -18.27 -7.96
C GLY A 80 -2.73 -17.34 -6.89
N VAL A 81 -1.89 -16.66 -6.11
CA VAL A 81 -2.31 -15.67 -5.11
C VAL A 81 -2.91 -14.43 -5.78
N LEU A 82 -2.27 -13.95 -6.87
CA LEU A 82 -2.80 -12.93 -7.75
C LEU A 82 -3.23 -13.57 -9.08
N PRO A 83 -4.33 -13.11 -9.71
CA PRO A 83 -4.60 -13.48 -11.09
C PRO A 83 -3.48 -12.96 -12.00
N PRO A 84 -3.08 -13.72 -13.03
CA PRO A 84 -2.06 -13.26 -13.97
C PRO A 84 -2.56 -12.06 -14.77
N THR A 85 -1.71 -11.03 -14.91
CA THR A 85 -2.07 -9.88 -15.75
C THR A 85 -2.19 -10.25 -17.23
N PRO A 86 -3.26 -9.80 -17.93
CA PRO A 86 -3.38 -9.98 -19.38
C PRO A 86 -2.40 -9.11 -20.17
N PHE A 87 -1.82 -8.08 -19.53
CA PHE A 87 -0.89 -7.15 -20.17
C PHE A 87 0.54 -7.66 -20.04
N THR A 88 0.82 -8.79 -20.68
CA THR A 88 2.16 -9.39 -20.74
C THR A 88 2.76 -9.21 -22.13
N PHE A 89 3.86 -8.47 -22.22
CA PHE A 89 4.59 -8.26 -23.47
C PHE A 89 5.99 -8.86 -23.36
N GLY A 90 6.24 -9.94 -24.12
CA GLY A 90 7.45 -10.74 -23.96
C GLY A 90 7.50 -11.38 -22.57
N ARG A 91 8.53 -11.06 -21.78
CA ARG A 91 8.70 -11.54 -20.40
C ARG A 91 8.32 -10.49 -19.33
N LYS A 92 7.81 -9.33 -19.76
CA LYS A 92 7.48 -8.21 -18.87
C LYS A 92 5.99 -8.16 -18.61
N ARG A 93 5.64 -7.97 -17.33
CA ARG A 93 4.27 -7.81 -16.83
C ARG A 93 3.97 -6.35 -16.64
N PHE A 94 2.76 -5.96 -17.02
CA PHE A 94 2.27 -4.61 -16.86
C PHE A 94 0.89 -4.63 -16.20
N TYR A 95 0.55 -3.54 -15.52
CA TYR A 95 -0.72 -3.35 -14.83
C TYR A 95 -1.21 -1.94 -15.11
N THR A 96 -2.51 -1.73 -15.17
CA THR A 96 -3.07 -0.37 -15.16
C THR A 96 -2.91 0.25 -13.78
N GLU A 97 -3.08 1.58 -13.69
CA GLU A 97 -3.09 2.27 -12.39
C GLU A 97 -4.17 1.70 -11.46
N ASN A 98 -5.38 1.46 -11.99
CA ASN A 98 -6.49 0.91 -11.20
C ASN A 98 -6.17 -0.47 -10.65
N GLN A 99 -5.56 -1.34 -11.45
CA GLN A 99 -5.11 -2.65 -10.99
C GLN A 99 -4.07 -2.52 -9.87
N ILE A 100 -3.09 -1.61 -10.01
CA ILE A 100 -2.06 -1.39 -8.97
C ILE A 100 -2.69 -0.92 -7.67
N ARG A 101 -3.55 0.11 -7.72
CA ARG A 101 -4.22 0.64 -6.53
C ARG A 101 -5.04 -0.43 -5.83
N THR A 102 -5.88 -1.13 -6.59
CA THR A 102 -6.75 -2.19 -6.07
C THR A 102 -5.97 -3.30 -5.40
N ILE A 103 -4.87 -3.77 -5.99
CA ILE A 103 -4.03 -4.81 -5.38
C ILE A 103 -3.51 -4.34 -4.00
N VAL A 104 -3.06 -3.09 -3.90
CA VAL A 104 -2.48 -2.57 -2.67
C VAL A 104 -3.56 -2.25 -1.63
N ASP A 105 -4.69 -1.69 -2.05
CA ASP A 105 -5.83 -1.39 -1.18
C ASP A 105 -6.37 -2.68 -0.54
N ILE A 106 -6.62 -3.72 -1.33
CA ILE A 106 -7.04 -5.04 -0.81
C ILE A 106 -5.99 -5.63 0.12
N ALA A 107 -4.69 -5.44 -0.18
CA ALA A 107 -3.62 -5.91 0.70
C ALA A 107 -3.67 -5.22 2.07
N LEU A 108 -3.89 -3.90 2.10
CA LEU A 108 -4.01 -3.12 3.32
C LEU A 108 -5.26 -3.52 4.12
N GLU A 109 -6.41 -3.63 3.44
CA GLU A 109 -7.70 -4.04 4.01
C GLU A 109 -7.64 -5.45 4.62
N CYS A 110 -6.96 -6.37 3.94
CA CYS A 110 -6.73 -7.73 4.43
C CYS A 110 -5.72 -7.82 5.58
N GLY A 111 -5.16 -6.70 6.02
CA GLY A 111 -4.18 -6.66 7.10
C GLY A 111 -2.84 -7.28 6.72
N LEU A 112 -2.47 -7.30 5.43
CA LEU A 112 -1.13 -7.71 5.05
C LEU A 112 -0.13 -6.74 5.67
N ARG A 113 0.91 -7.31 6.28
CA ARG A 113 2.04 -6.60 6.90
C ARG A 113 3.33 -7.30 6.49
N PRO A 114 4.49 -6.66 6.68
CA PRO A 114 5.76 -7.36 6.58
C PRO A 114 5.73 -8.65 7.40
N ARG A 115 6.17 -9.77 6.81
CA ARG A 115 6.19 -11.12 7.41
C ARG A 115 4.82 -11.81 7.59
N THR A 116 3.69 -11.15 7.35
CA THR A 116 2.39 -11.83 7.28
C THR A 116 2.32 -12.74 6.06
N HIS A 117 1.95 -14.00 6.28
CA HIS A 117 1.69 -14.96 5.20
C HIS A 117 0.33 -14.70 4.57
N VAL A 118 0.28 -14.58 3.24
CA VAL A 118 -0.95 -14.34 2.49
C VAL A 118 -2.03 -15.39 2.77
N LYS A 119 -1.63 -16.64 2.99
CA LYS A 119 -2.54 -17.75 3.32
C LYS A 119 -3.37 -17.55 4.60
N LYS A 120 -2.98 -16.61 5.46
CA LYS A 120 -3.71 -16.26 6.69
C LYS A 120 -4.73 -15.13 6.48
N THR A 121 -4.93 -14.69 5.24
CA THR A 121 -5.76 -13.54 4.87
C THR A 121 -6.67 -13.90 3.70
N ASN A 122 -7.75 -13.14 3.50
CA ASN A 122 -8.65 -13.30 2.35
C ASN A 122 -8.16 -12.56 1.10
N PHE A 123 -6.91 -12.06 1.12
CA PHE A 123 -6.32 -11.27 0.04
C PHE A 123 -6.43 -11.93 -1.33
N SER A 124 -6.13 -13.22 -1.41
CA SER A 124 -6.13 -13.94 -2.68
C SER A 124 -7.52 -13.95 -3.31
N GLU A 125 -8.55 -14.31 -2.54
CA GLU A 125 -9.93 -14.39 -3.02
C GLU A 125 -10.43 -13.03 -3.50
N LEU A 126 -10.24 -11.99 -2.69
CA LEU A 126 -10.63 -10.62 -3.02
C LEU A 126 -9.88 -10.09 -4.24
N ALA A 127 -8.57 -10.32 -4.32
CA ALA A 127 -7.78 -9.89 -5.48
C ALA A 127 -8.27 -10.54 -6.78
N HIS A 128 -8.62 -11.83 -6.77
CA HIS A 128 -9.18 -12.50 -7.94
C HIS A 128 -10.53 -11.93 -8.36
N HIS A 129 -11.41 -11.67 -7.40
CA HIS A 129 -12.74 -11.09 -7.66
C HIS A 129 -12.62 -9.68 -8.26
N GLU A 130 -11.94 -8.77 -7.57
CA GLU A 130 -11.88 -7.35 -7.92
C GLU A 130 -11.07 -7.10 -9.20
N LEU A 131 -9.94 -7.80 -9.40
CA LEU A 131 -9.15 -7.60 -10.61
C LEU A 131 -9.87 -8.13 -11.86
N THR A 132 -10.68 -9.17 -11.72
CA THR A 132 -11.54 -9.64 -12.82
C THR A 132 -12.59 -8.60 -13.17
N TYR A 133 -13.18 -7.95 -12.16
CA TYR A 133 -14.17 -6.89 -12.36
C TYR A 133 -13.55 -5.65 -13.02
N ILE A 134 -12.43 -5.16 -12.50
CA ILE A 134 -11.70 -4.01 -13.06
C ILE A 134 -11.27 -4.27 -14.49
N LEU A 135 -10.73 -5.46 -14.78
CA LEU A 135 -10.33 -5.78 -16.14
C LEU A 135 -11.51 -5.74 -17.10
N LYS A 136 -12.69 -6.21 -16.70
CA LYS A 136 -13.89 -6.10 -17.54
C LYS A 136 -14.27 -4.64 -17.76
N LEU A 137 -14.28 -3.81 -16.71
CA LEU A 137 -14.58 -2.39 -16.85
C LEU A 137 -13.61 -1.70 -17.79
N GLU A 138 -12.30 -1.92 -17.61
CA GLU A 138 -11.28 -1.34 -18.46
C GLU A 138 -11.47 -1.74 -19.91
N LEU A 139 -11.76 -3.02 -20.18
CA LEU A 139 -11.93 -3.58 -21.52
C LEU A 139 -13.27 -3.27 -22.21
N HIS A 140 -14.23 -2.69 -21.50
CA HIS A 140 -15.54 -2.32 -22.03
C HIS A 140 -15.85 -0.81 -21.95
N ALA A 141 -14.91 -0.01 -21.43
CA ALA A 141 -14.98 1.45 -21.37
C ALA A 141 -14.71 2.13 -22.74
#